data_AF-A0A7R7JHX5-F1
#
_entry.id   AF-A0A7R7JHX5-F1
#
_cell.length_a   1.000
_cell.length_b   1.000
_cell.length_c   1.000
_cell.angle_alpha   90.00
_cell.angle_beta   90.00
_cell.angle_gamma   90.00
#
_symmetry.space_group_name_H-M   'P 1'
#
loop_
_entity.id
_entity.type
_entity.pdbx_description
1 polymer ?
#
loop_
_entity_poly.entity_id
_entity_poly.type
_entity_poly.pdbx_seq_one_letter_code
_entity_poly.pdbx_strand_id
1 'polypeptide(L)'
;MKHDDPVLTEQELFEYLRFERNLVEVTRRSVKFAVQRRAIVPTQIAGRNYFSKHDGDEWIKACKAPEPQRFVGVNAGRAPKAIAGVKK
;
A
#
# COMPACT_ATOMS: atom_id res chain seq x y z
N MET A 1 -2.70 18.27 -6.11
CA MET A 1 -2.72 16.89 -6.67
C MET A 1 -4.13 16.67 -7.20
N LYS A 2 -4.30 16.32 -8.48
CA LYS A 2 -5.63 16.02 -9.03
C LYS A 2 -6.01 14.62 -8.55
N HIS A 3 -7.07 14.53 -7.75
CA HIS A 3 -7.72 13.26 -7.48
C HIS A 3 -8.52 12.90 -8.73
N ASP A 4 -8.22 11.76 -9.35
CA ASP A 4 -9.03 11.24 -10.43
C ASP A 4 -10.37 10.75 -9.86
N ASP A 5 -11.46 10.96 -10.60
CA ASP A 5 -12.78 10.52 -10.16
C ASP A 5 -12.81 8.98 -10.03
N PRO A 6 -13.31 8.43 -8.90
CA PRO A 6 -13.41 7.00 -8.70
C PRO A 6 -14.60 6.46 -9.49
N VAL A 7 -14.37 6.21 -10.77
CA VAL A 7 -15.38 5.72 -11.72
C VAL A 7 -15.18 4.25 -12.10
N LEU A 8 -14.01 3.67 -11.78
CA LEU A 8 -13.66 2.33 -12.21
C LEU A 8 -14.20 1.28 -11.24
N THR A 9 -14.79 0.23 -11.79
CA THR A 9 -15.03 -1.02 -11.06
C THR A 9 -13.72 -1.79 -10.85
N GLU A 10 -13.74 -2.82 -9.99
CA GLU A 10 -12.58 -3.72 -9.79
C GLU A 10 -12.10 -4.34 -11.12
N GLN A 11 -13.05 -4.64 -12.01
CA GLN A 11 -12.78 -5.21 -13.32
C GLN A 11 -12.07 -4.21 -14.25
N GLU A 12 -12.59 -2.99 -14.32
CA GLU A 12 -12.00 -1.92 -15.13
C GLU A 12 -10.66 -1.45 -14.58
N LEU A 13 -10.49 -1.45 -13.26
CA LEU A 13 -9.20 -1.19 -12.63
C LEU A 13 -8.15 -2.23 -13.05
N PHE A 14 -8.52 -3.51 -13.10
CA PHE A 14 -7.64 -4.55 -13.62
C PHE A 14 -7.30 -4.30 -15.10
N GLU A 15 -8.29 -3.96 -15.94
CA GLU A 15 -8.06 -3.70 -17.36
C GLU A 15 -7.14 -2.50 -17.59
N TYR A 16 -7.34 -1.42 -16.83
CA TYR A 16 -6.45 -0.27 -16.80
C TYR A 16 -5.00 -0.67 -16.47
N LEU A 17 -4.79 -1.39 -15.38
CA LEU A 17 -3.46 -1.80 -14.95
C LEU A 17 -2.80 -2.77 -15.96
N ARG A 18 -3.59 -3.67 -16.54
CA ARG A 18 -3.09 -4.70 -17.44
C ARG A 18 -2.77 -4.16 -18.83
N PHE A 19 -3.71 -3.42 -19.42
CA PHE A 19 -3.67 -3.06 -20.83
C PHE A 19 -3.21 -1.61 -21.05
N GLU A 20 -3.67 -0.65 -20.25
CA GLU A 20 -3.21 0.74 -20.40
C GLU A 20 -1.82 0.96 -19.79
N ARG A 21 -1.54 0.37 -18.61
CA ARG A 21 -0.23 0.46 -17.94
C ARG A 21 0.75 -0.65 -18.35
N ASN A 22 0.33 -1.58 -19.20
CA ASN A 22 1.13 -2.72 -19.69
C ASN A 22 1.76 -3.56 -18.56
N LEU A 23 1.09 -3.70 -17.40
CA LEU A 23 1.60 -4.48 -16.27
C LEU A 23 1.21 -5.95 -16.44
N VAL A 24 2.08 -6.72 -17.09
CA VAL A 24 1.88 -8.15 -17.42
C VAL A 24 1.87 -9.06 -16.17
N GLU A 25 2.29 -8.56 -15.01
CA GLU A 25 2.26 -9.32 -13.75
C GLU A 25 0.95 -9.15 -12.99
N VAL A 26 0.17 -8.10 -13.31
CA VAL A 26 -1.11 -7.85 -12.65
C VAL A 26 -2.15 -8.81 -13.19
N THR A 27 -2.79 -9.53 -12.27
CA THR A 27 -3.91 -10.45 -12.54
C THR A 27 -5.17 -9.96 -11.82
N ARG A 28 -6.36 -10.34 -12.32
CA ARG A 28 -7.63 -10.03 -11.64
C ARG A 28 -7.61 -10.45 -10.17
N ARG A 29 -7.03 -11.62 -9.87
CA ARG A 29 -6.89 -12.14 -8.52
C ARG A 29 -5.98 -11.29 -7.63
N SER A 30 -4.90 -10.74 -8.17
CA SER A 30 -4.02 -9.83 -7.44
C SER A 30 -4.73 -8.54 -7.04
N VAL A 31 -5.53 -7.95 -7.95
CA VAL A 31 -6.35 -6.76 -7.67
C VAL A 31 -7.40 -7.07 -6.61
N LYS A 32 -8.10 -8.20 -6.75
CA LYS A 32 -9.07 -8.67 -5.74
C LYS A 32 -8.46 -8.78 -4.35
N PHE A 33 -7.28 -9.40 -4.24
CA PHE A 33 -6.59 -9.51 -2.96
C PHE A 33 -6.11 -8.16 -2.43
N ALA A 34 -5.68 -7.25 -3.31
CA ALA A 34 -5.29 -5.91 -2.92
C ALA A 34 -6.48 -5.13 -2.31
N VAL A 35 -7.67 -5.24 -2.90
CA VAL A 35 -8.91 -4.66 -2.36
C VAL A 35 -9.28 -5.31 -1.03
N GLN A 36 -9.28 -6.64 -0.94
CA GLN A 36 -9.59 -7.36 0.31
C GLN A 36 -8.65 -6.99 1.47
N ARG A 37 -7.36 -6.80 1.16
CA ARG A 37 -6.34 -6.38 2.13
C ARG A 37 -6.33 -4.88 2.41
N ARG A 38 -7.22 -4.11 1.77
CA ARG A 38 -7.24 -2.64 1.80
C ARG A 38 -5.92 -1.98 1.39
N ALA A 39 -5.17 -2.65 0.52
CA ALA A 39 -4.02 -2.05 -0.16
C ALA A 39 -4.45 -1.07 -1.26
N ILE A 40 -5.63 -1.31 -1.85
CA ILE A 40 -6.37 -0.37 -2.69
C ILE A 40 -7.66 -0.05 -1.92
N VAL A 41 -7.91 1.22 -1.64
CA VAL A 41 -9.08 1.65 -0.86
C VAL A 41 -10.23 1.97 -1.81
N PRO A 42 -11.36 1.25 -1.75
CA PRO A 42 -12.51 1.58 -2.57
C PRO A 42 -13.20 2.84 -2.07
N THR A 43 -13.65 3.67 -3.00
CA THR A 43 -14.65 4.70 -2.72
C THR A 43 -16.04 4.09 -2.87
N GLN A 44 -16.86 4.19 -1.83
CA GLN A 44 -18.23 3.68 -1.87
C GLN A 44 -19.19 4.73 -2.42
N ILE A 45 -19.80 4.43 -3.56
CA ILE A 45 -20.83 5.27 -4.19
C ILE A 45 -22.06 4.40 -4.40
N ALA A 46 -23.20 4.81 -3.85
CA ALA A 46 -24.47 4.09 -3.95
C ALA A 46 -24.39 2.58 -3.60
N GLY A 47 -23.60 2.23 -2.58
CA GLY A 47 -23.44 0.85 -2.10
C GLY A 47 -22.54 -0.04 -2.97
N ARG A 48 -21.84 0.53 -3.97
CA ARG A 48 -20.86 -0.18 -4.80
C ARG A 48 -19.47 0.40 -4.58
N ASN A 49 -18.47 -0.45 -4.78
CA ASN A 49 -17.06 -0.07 -4.67
C ASN A 49 -16.57 0.43 -6.03
N TYR A 50 -15.99 1.63 -6.02
CA TYR A 50 -15.33 2.24 -7.17
C TYR A 50 -13.90 2.64 -6.82
N PHE A 51 -13.08 2.77 -7.84
CA PHE A 51 -11.65 3.02 -7.74
C PHE A 51 -11.24 4.10 -8.73
N SER A 52 -10.24 4.89 -8.37
CA SER A 52 -9.58 5.80 -9.29
C SER A 52 -8.40 5.12 -9.98
N LYS A 53 -7.97 5.64 -11.13
CA LYS A 53 -6.73 5.19 -11.79
C LYS A 53 -5.52 5.38 -10.86
N HIS A 54 -5.54 6.46 -10.10
CA HIS A 54 -4.52 6.81 -9.13
C HIS A 54 -4.35 5.76 -8.03
N ASP A 55 -5.44 5.22 -7.48
CA ASP A 55 -5.36 4.20 -6.41
C ASP A 55 -4.63 2.94 -6.91
N GLY A 56 -4.87 2.55 -8.16
CA GLY A 56 -4.16 1.45 -8.80
C GLY A 56 -2.66 1.75 -8.96
N ASP A 57 -2.32 2.97 -9.38
CA ASP A 57 -0.92 3.39 -9.54
C ASP A 57 -0.14 3.45 -8.24
N GLU A 58 -0.76 3.96 -7.17
CA GLU A 58 -0.16 3.99 -5.84
C GLU A 58 0.11 2.58 -5.32
N TRP A 59 -0.84 1.66 -5.51
CA TRP A 59 -0.66 0.26 -5.14
C TRP A 59 0.52 -0.38 -5.89
N ILE A 60 0.67 -0.13 -7.19
CA ILE A 60 1.81 -0.65 -7.96
C ILE A 60 3.14 -0.04 -7.49
N LYS A 61 3.16 1.26 -7.17
CA LYS A 61 4.35 1.89 -6.57
C LYS A 61 4.71 1.25 -5.23
N ALA A 62 3.72 0.99 -4.38
CA ALA A 62 3.92 0.32 -3.10
C ALA A 62 4.44 -1.13 -3.27
N CYS A 63 3.96 -1.87 -4.28
CA CYS A 63 4.48 -3.20 -4.61
C CYS A 63 5.94 -3.19 -5.08
N LYS A 64 6.35 -2.16 -5.83
CA LYS A 64 7.72 -2.01 -6.36
C LYS A 64 8.71 -1.44 -5.35
N ALA A 65 8.24 -0.86 -4.25
CA ALA A 65 9.06 -0.34 -3.17
C ALA A 65 9.07 -1.33 -1.99
N PRO A 66 9.89 -2.41 -2.03
CA PRO A 66 10.14 -3.23 -0.86
C PRO A 66 11.10 -2.49 0.09
N GLU A 67 10.76 -1.28 0.52
CA GLU A 67 11.57 -0.60 1.54
C GLU A 67 11.25 -1.24 2.91
N PRO A 68 12.22 -1.88 3.58
CA PRO A 68 12.03 -2.33 4.94
C PRO A 68 11.93 -1.09 5.82
N GLN A 69 10.70 -0.69 6.18
CA GLN A 69 10.48 0.39 7.12
C GLN A 69 10.82 -0.08 8.55
N ARG A 70 12.09 -0.38 8.81
CA ARG A 70 12.68 -0.39 10.15
C ARG A 70 13.43 0.93 10.33
N PHE A 71 12.68 2.00 10.54
CA PHE A 71 13.25 3.12 11.28
C PHE A 71 13.30 2.74 12.76
N VAL A 72 14.38 2.08 13.18
CA VAL A 72 14.73 2.00 14.60
C VAL A 72 15.45 3.31 14.89
N GLY A 73 14.78 4.24 15.57
CA GLY A 73 15.32 5.56 15.86
C GLY A 73 16.69 5.50 16.56
N VAL A 74 17.35 6.66 16.65
CA VAL A 74 18.72 6.91 17.13
C VAL A 74 19.08 6.26 18.50
N ASN A 75 18.10 5.73 19.25
CA ASN A 75 18.28 5.10 20.56
C ASN A 75 18.34 3.55 20.56
N ALA A 76 18.35 2.87 19.40
CA ALA A 76 18.35 1.40 19.34
C ALA A 76 19.62 0.72 19.91
N GLY A 77 20.67 1.48 20.21
CA GLY A 77 21.97 0.96 20.69
C GLY A 77 22.36 1.35 22.12
N ARG A 78 21.53 2.04 22.89
CA ARG A 78 21.91 2.43 24.26
C ARG A 78 21.56 1.30 25.24
N ALA A 79 22.49 0.37 25.42
CA ALA A 79 22.45 -0.56 26.55
C ALA A 79 22.27 0.23 27.86
N PRO A 80 21.44 -0.24 28.82
CA PRO A 80 21.32 0.43 30.11
C PRO A 80 22.70 0.42 30.78
N LYS A 81 23.22 1.61 31.14
CA LYS A 81 24.39 1.72 32.00
C LYS A 81 24.06 0.97 33.29
N ALA A 82 24.79 -0.11 33.56
CA ALA A 82 24.76 -0.79 34.84
C ALA A 82 24.98 0.26 35.94
N ILE A 83 24.01 0.38 36.84
CA ILE A 83 24.15 1.20 38.05
C ILE A 83 25.19 0.50 38.89
N ALA A 84 26.36 1.13 39.00
CA ALA A 84 27.47 0.66 39.82
C ALA A 84 26.98 0.41 41.25
N GLY A 85 27.35 -0.76 41.78
CA GLY A 85 27.02 -1.19 43.13
C GLY A 85 27.29 -0.11 44.16
N VAL A 86 26.22 0.34 44.81
CA VAL A 86 26.28 1.06 46.07
C VAL A 86 26.72 0.05 47.13
N LYS A 87 27.94 0.24 47.63
CA LYS A 87 28.47 -0.44 48.80
C LYS A 87 27.57 -0.18 50.02
N LYS A 88 27.36 -1.21 50.83
CA LYS A 88 27.30 -1.09 52.29
C LYS A 88 28.34 -2.03 52.88
#